data_AF-A0A223KVD5-F1
#
_entry.id   AF-A0A223KVD5-F1
#
_cell.length_a   1.000
_cell.length_b   1.000
_cell.length_c   1.000
_cell.angle_alpha   90.00
_cell.angle_beta   90.00
_cell.angle_gamma   90.00
#
_symmetry.space_group_name_H-M   'P 1'
#
loop_
_entity.id
_entity.type
_entity.pdbx_description
1 polymer ?
#
loop_
_entity_poly.entity_id
_entity_poly.type
_entity_poly.pdbx_seq_one_letter_code
_entity_poly.pdbx_strand_id
1 'polypeptide(L)'
;MSFYIKVDHSKFDATASEIESYITKFKKNMSSADKEVTSLRSSWDGNDYNQFQNQWQKVSGADSTSQQMIKSLENYAKFLRYSSSQYKEAQTKAVNKANSL
;
A
#
# COMPACT_ATOMS: atom_id res chain seq x y z
N MET A 1 -20.65 -30.72 -17.36
CA MET A 1 -19.97 -29.42 -17.47
C MET A 1 -19.40 -29.06 -16.11
N SER A 2 -18.08 -29.12 -15.96
CA SER A 2 -17.41 -28.67 -14.74
C SER A 2 -17.27 -27.15 -14.81
N PHE A 3 -17.90 -26.42 -13.88
CA PHE A 3 -17.72 -24.99 -13.74
C PHE A 3 -16.32 -24.73 -13.16
N TYR A 4 -15.33 -24.60 -14.03
CA TYR A 4 -13.99 -24.16 -13.64
C TYR A 4 -14.09 -22.67 -13.32
N ILE A 5 -14.26 -22.32 -12.03
CA ILE A 5 -14.14 -20.93 -11.59
C ILE A 5 -12.68 -20.51 -11.80
N LYS A 6 -12.41 -19.94 -12.98
CA LYS A 6 -11.09 -19.41 -13.34
C LYS A 6 -10.88 -18.06 -12.66
N VAL A 7 -10.65 -18.09 -11.35
CA VAL A 7 -10.17 -16.90 -10.65
C VAL A 7 -8.73 -16.66 -11.10
N ASP A 8 -8.50 -15.53 -11.77
CA ASP A 8 -7.16 -15.09 -12.16
C ASP A 8 -6.42 -14.56 -10.94
N HIS A 9 -5.97 -15.49 -10.08
CA HIS A 9 -5.24 -15.18 -8.85
C HIS A 9 -3.92 -14.43 -9.13
N SER A 10 -3.41 -14.47 -10.38
CA SER A 10 -2.22 -13.71 -10.78
C SER A 10 -2.43 -12.20 -10.69
N LYS A 11 -3.68 -11.73 -10.85
CA LYS A 11 -4.04 -10.31 -10.72
C LYS A 11 -4.00 -9.84 -9.28
N PHE A 12 -4.26 -10.71 -8.31
CA PHE A 12 -4.14 -10.35 -6.89
C PHE A 12 -2.68 -10.08 -6.51
N ASP A 13 -1.77 -10.95 -6.92
CA ASP A 13 -0.34 -10.78 -6.67
C ASP A 13 0.20 -9.52 -7.37
N ALA A 14 -0.15 -9.32 -8.64
CA ALA A 14 0.26 -8.13 -9.40
C ALA A 14 -0.26 -6.84 -8.76
N THR A 15 -1.54 -6.80 -8.36
CA THR A 15 -2.13 -5.62 -7.72
C THR A 15 -1.49 -5.33 -6.37
N ALA A 16 -1.22 -6.37 -5.57
CA ALA A 16 -0.51 -6.21 -4.30
C ALA A 16 0.89 -5.60 -4.50
N SER A 17 1.62 -6.04 -5.52
CA SER A 17 2.93 -5.48 -5.86
C SER A 17 2.86 -4.02 -6.32
N GLU A 18 1.84 -3.63 -7.10
CA GLU A 18 1.64 -2.23 -7.48
C GLU A 18 1.32 -1.35 -6.26
N ILE A 19 0.52 -1.84 -5.32
CA ILE A 19 0.25 -1.15 -4.06
C ILE A 19 1.55 -0.96 -3.24
N GLU A 20 2.36 -2.00 -3.09
CA GLU A 20 3.65 -1.95 -2.40
C GLU A 20 4.63 -0.95 -3.06
N SER A 21 4.65 -0.92 -4.40
CA SER A 21 5.42 0.03 -5.20
C SER A 21 4.96 1.47 -4.96
N TYR A 22 3.65 1.72 -4.97
CA TYR A 22 3.07 3.03 -4.67
C TYR A 22 3.41 3.50 -3.25
N ILE A 23 3.25 2.64 -2.24
CA ILE A 23 3.59 2.96 -0.84
C ILE A 23 5.05 3.38 -0.73
N THR A 24 5.96 2.65 -1.39
CA THR A 24 7.39 2.97 -1.41
C THR A 24 7.65 4.35 -2.01
N LYS A 25 7.07 4.63 -3.17
CA LYS A 25 7.20 5.95 -3.84
C LYS A 25 6.62 7.07 -2.98
N PHE A 26 5.46 6.85 -2.39
CA PHE A 26 4.80 7.82 -1.53
C PHE A 26 5.63 8.15 -0.27
N LYS A 27 6.14 7.13 0.43
CA LYS A 27 7.02 7.31 1.60
C LYS A 27 8.29 8.09 1.23
N LYS A 28 8.89 7.79 0.07
CA LYS A 28 10.06 8.53 -0.45
C LYS A 28 9.73 10.01 -0.68
N ASN A 29 8.62 10.29 -1.37
CA ASN A 29 8.20 11.67 -1.66
C ASN A 29 7.90 12.46 -0.38
N MET A 30 7.20 11.84 0.58
CA MET A 30 6.94 12.46 1.89
C MET A 30 8.23 12.78 2.64
N SER A 31 9.21 11.87 2.62
CA SER A 31 10.52 12.12 3.24
C SER A 31 11.31 13.23 2.55
N SER A 32 11.26 13.31 1.22
CA SER A 32 11.87 14.43 0.49
C SER A 32 11.22 15.76 0.83
N ALA A 33 9.87 15.82 0.81
CA ALA A 33 9.13 17.00 1.17
C ALA A 33 9.42 17.45 2.61
N ASP A 34 9.55 16.51 3.55
CA ASP A 34 9.88 16.83 4.95
C ASP A 34 11.25 17.53 5.09
N LYS A 35 12.24 17.08 4.32
CA LYS A 35 13.56 17.72 4.25
C LYS A 35 13.49 19.11 3.63
N GLU A 36 12.72 19.28 2.56
CA GLU A 36 12.52 20.57 1.89
C GLU A 36 11.84 21.57 2.83
N VAL A 37 10.76 21.18 3.50
CA VAL A 37 10.06 21.99 4.51
C VAL A 37 11.02 22.42 5.62
N THR A 38 11.85 21.50 6.11
CA THR A 38 12.86 21.81 7.13
C THR A 38 13.92 22.80 6.61
N SER A 39 14.35 22.64 5.35
CA SER A 39 15.35 23.52 4.73
C SER A 39 14.83 24.94 4.51
N LEU A 40 13.54 25.12 4.25
CA LEU A 40 12.93 26.44 4.03
C LEU A 40 13.14 27.38 5.21
N ARG A 41 13.20 26.86 6.44
CA ARG A 41 13.45 27.63 7.67
C ARG A 41 14.68 28.54 7.60
N SER A 42 15.69 28.16 6.81
CA SER A 42 16.92 28.96 6.65
C SER A 42 16.73 30.28 5.92
N SER A 43 15.67 30.38 5.11
CA SER A 43 15.37 31.54 4.24
C SER A 43 13.99 32.15 4.49
N TRP A 44 13.11 31.42 5.18
CA TRP A 44 11.77 31.83 5.56
C TRP A 44 11.58 31.53 7.04
N ASP A 45 11.63 32.58 7.85
CA ASP A 45 11.43 32.54 9.29
C ASP A 45 10.27 33.45 9.71
N GLY A 46 9.69 33.17 10.87
CA GLY A 46 8.58 33.92 11.43
C GLY A 46 7.28 33.13 11.55
N ASN A 47 6.21 33.83 11.95
CA ASN A 47 4.93 33.21 12.29
C ASN A 47 4.30 32.43 11.12
N ASP A 48 4.47 32.92 9.89
CA ASP A 48 3.93 32.28 8.70
C ASP A 48 4.58 30.91 8.43
N TYR A 49 5.91 30.84 8.48
CA TYR A 49 6.64 29.57 8.41
C TYR A 49 6.22 28.60 9.53
N ASN A 50 6.07 29.08 10.77
CA ASN A 50 5.62 28.25 11.88
C ASN A 50 4.22 27.67 11.64
N GLN A 51 3.29 28.47 11.11
CA GLN A 51 1.95 27.98 10.75
C GLN A 51 2.01 26.94 9.64
N PHE A 52 2.81 27.18 8.60
CA PHE A 52 3.01 26.23 7.52
C PHE A 52 3.61 24.90 8.03
N GLN A 53 4.67 24.96 8.85
CA GLN A 53 5.30 23.79 9.46
C GLN A 53 4.30 23.00 10.32
N ASN A 54 3.44 23.68 11.09
CA ASN A 54 2.40 23.04 11.89
C ASN A 54 1.36 22.32 11.02
N GLN A 55 0.96 22.88 9.87
CA GLN A 55 0.06 22.18 8.95
C GLN A 55 0.76 20.99 8.28
N TRP A 56 2.04 21.13 7.90
CA TRP A 56 2.83 20.02 7.37
C TRP A 56 2.89 18.84 8.35
N GLN A 57 3.14 19.11 9.63
CA GLN A 57 3.16 18.07 10.68
C GLN A 57 1.83 17.31 10.82
N LYS A 58 0.69 17.96 10.56
CA LYS A 58 -0.61 17.26 10.54
C LYS A 58 -0.73 16.27 9.37
N VAL A 59 -0.01 16.51 8.28
CA VAL A 59 0.00 15.64 7.08
C VAL A 59 1.07 14.55 7.18
N SER A 60 2.23 14.84 7.76
CA SER A 60 3.35 13.90 7.90
C SER A 60 3.34 13.08 9.20
N GLY A 61 2.58 13.53 10.21
CA GLY A 61 2.52 12.91 11.53
C GLY A 61 1.98 11.47 11.54
N ALA A 62 2.27 10.73 12.62
CA ALA A 62 1.96 9.30 12.75
C ALA A 62 0.45 8.97 12.64
N ASP A 63 -0.40 9.90 13.09
CA ASP A 63 -1.87 9.77 13.07
C ASP A 63 -2.51 10.47 11.86
N SER A 64 -1.70 10.98 10.93
CA SER A 64 -2.21 11.69 9.75
C SER A 64 -3.00 10.79 8.81
N THR A 65 -3.86 11.41 8.00
CA THR A 65 -4.57 10.74 6.90
C THR A 65 -3.61 10.00 5.97
N SER A 66 -2.41 10.56 5.74
CA SER A 66 -1.38 9.94 4.91
C SER A 66 -0.88 8.61 5.49
N GLN A 67 -0.65 8.56 6.81
CA GLN A 67 -0.23 7.32 7.48
C GLN A 67 -1.37 6.30 7.57
N GLN A 68 -2.60 6.75 7.81
CA GLN A 68 -3.78 5.88 7.78
C GLN A 68 -3.99 5.28 6.38
N MET A 69 -3.80 6.07 5.33
CA MET A 69 -3.84 5.60 3.94
C MET A 69 -2.79 4.51 3.68
N ILE A 70 -1.54 4.73 4.09
CA ILE A 70 -0.48 3.72 3.97
C ILE A 70 -0.89 2.42 4.68
N LYS A 71 -1.35 2.49 5.93
CA LYS A 71 -1.78 1.31 6.70
C LYS A 71 -2.91 0.56 6.00
N SER A 72 -3.92 1.27 5.49
CA SER A 72 -5.04 0.68 4.75
C SER A 72 -4.58 -0.03 3.48
N LEU A 73 -3.67 0.59 2.72
CA LEU A 73 -3.09 0.00 1.51
C LEU A 73 -2.22 -1.23 1.82
N GLU A 74 -1.40 -1.19 2.86
CA GLU A 74 -0.61 -2.33 3.32
C GLU A 74 -1.52 -3.51 3.72
N ASN A 75 -2.61 -3.24 4.45
CA ASN A 75 -3.58 -4.26 4.82
C ASN A 75 -4.31 -4.83 3.60
N TYR A 76 -4.66 -3.99 2.63
CA TYR A 76 -5.30 -4.44 1.41
C TYR A 76 -4.36 -5.32 0.56
N ALA A 77 -3.08 -4.93 0.40
CA ALA A 77 -2.08 -5.76 -0.26
C ALA A 77 -1.92 -7.14 0.41
N LYS A 78 -1.89 -7.19 1.76
CA LYS A 78 -1.87 -8.46 2.52
C LYS A 78 -3.10 -9.31 2.24
N PHE A 79 -4.28 -8.70 2.22
CA PHE A 79 -5.54 -9.40 1.91
C PHE A 79 -5.55 -9.98 0.49
N LEU A 80 -5.04 -9.25 -0.50
CA LEU A 80 -4.90 -9.74 -1.88
C LEU A 80 -3.97 -10.95 -1.96
N ARG A 81 -2.80 -10.89 -1.29
CA ARG A 81 -1.86 -12.02 -1.22
C ARG A 81 -2.48 -13.25 -0.52
N TYR A 82 -3.20 -13.03 0.58
CA TYR A 82 -3.93 -14.09 1.27
C TYR A 82 -4.95 -14.74 0.33
N SER A 83 -5.76 -13.93 -0.36
CA SER A 83 -6.77 -14.41 -1.31
C SER A 83 -6.13 -15.22 -2.44
N SER A 84 -5.02 -14.73 -3.01
CA SER A 84 -4.22 -15.44 -4.03
C SER A 84 -3.80 -16.84 -3.55
N SER A 85 -3.28 -16.94 -2.32
CA SER A 85 -2.89 -18.23 -1.72
C SER A 85 -4.08 -19.19 -1.60
N GLN A 86 -5.20 -18.71 -1.06
CA GLN A 86 -6.39 -19.54 -0.88
C GLN A 86 -6.94 -20.08 -2.21
N TYR A 87 -6.95 -19.26 -3.26
CA TYR A 87 -7.37 -19.72 -4.59
C TYR A 87 -6.39 -20.73 -5.21
N LYS A 88 -5.07 -20.52 -5.08
CA LYS A 88 -4.06 -21.48 -5.55
C LYS A 88 -4.19 -22.83 -4.87
N GLU A 89 -4.39 -22.84 -3.55
CA GLU A 89 -4.62 -24.07 -2.78
C GLU A 89 -5.91 -24.78 -3.21
N ALA A 90 -7.00 -24.05 -3.37
CA ALA A 90 -8.27 -24.61 -3.80
C ALA A 90 -8.18 -25.26 -5.19
N GLN A 91 -7.53 -24.58 -6.15
CA GLN A 91 -7.29 -25.12 -7.49
C GLN A 91 -6.41 -26.38 -7.45
N THR A 92 -5.34 -26.36 -6.64
CA THR A 92 -4.45 -27.53 -6.48
C THR A 92 -5.19 -28.73 -5.91
N LYS A 93 -6.02 -28.52 -4.86
CA LYS A 93 -6.86 -29.58 -4.28
C LYS A 93 -7.87 -30.14 -5.29
N ALA A 94 -8.48 -29.28 -6.10
CA ALA A 94 -9.43 -29.71 -7.13
C ALA A 94 -8.74 -30.56 -8.22
N VAL A 95 -7.57 -30.15 -8.69
CA VAL A 95 -6.77 -30.91 -9.68
C VAL A 95 -6.35 -32.26 -9.12
N ASN A 96 -5.82 -32.30 -7.89
CA ASN A 96 -5.40 -33.56 -7.27
C ASN A 96 -6.57 -34.54 -7.10
N LYS A 97 -7.76 -34.05 -6.70
CA LYS A 97 -8.96 -34.87 -6.60
C LYS A 97 -9.42 -35.40 -7.96
N ALA A 98 -9.33 -34.58 -9.00
CA ALA A 98 -9.66 -35.02 -10.37
C ALA A 98 -8.68 -36.08 -10.88
N ASN A 99 -7.39 -35.96 -10.58
CA ASN A 99 -6.36 -36.93 -10.98
C ASN A 99 -6.41 -38.25 -10.17
N SER A 100 -7.06 -38.25 -9.00
CA SER A 100 -7.22 -39.45 -8.16
C SER A 100 -8.46 -40.30 -8.49
N LEU A 101 -9.29 -39.82 -9.43
CA LEU A 101 -10.50 -40.50 -9.93
C LEU A 101 -10.21 -41.11 -11.30
#